data_AF-A0A6J7ZXS3-F1
#
_entry.id   AF-A0A6J7ZXS3-F1
#
_cell.length_a   1.000
_cell.length_b   1.000
_cell.length_c   1.000
_cell.angle_alpha   90.00
_cell.angle_beta   90.00
_cell.angle_gamma   90.00
#
_symmetry.space_group_name_H-M   'P 1'
#
loop_
_entity.id
_entity.type
_entity.pdbx_description
1 polymer ?
#
loop_
_entity_poly.entity_id
_entity_poly.type
_entity_poly.pdbx_seq_one_letter_code
_entity_poly.pdbx_strand_id
1 'polypeptide(L)'
;MRYTTEAHIIAKQYLEHYAKHFGDDQPDVPEIHLPSCLTKKLVFKDYSLHCITNNYKAVKRTRFLQIWRMEFPNVKVRKHQKMTQCTECAVFKEAFLKKLSQDEFKKLEVRRKAHLTLQRIAREKYYKHRTKSQENPQQYLSLIIDNMDQSKTNLPRFPFVLKADNSLTKLHHHVTGVLCHGLQKAYAFTWTDQFASNCNVTLNCLMTVLDDVAKNNGGSLPPTLYLQADNAAKDNKNNYVLMFLAMLV
;
A
#
# COMPACT_ATOMS: atom_id res chain seq x y z
N MET A 1 -18.30 -33.46 14.95
CA MET A 1 -18.22 -32.00 15.19
C MET A 1 -17.13 -31.74 16.22
N ARG A 2 -16.01 -31.09 15.87
CA ARG A 2 -15.03 -30.64 16.88
C ARG A 2 -15.57 -29.34 17.48
N TYR A 3 -15.94 -29.34 18.75
CA TYR A 3 -16.32 -28.13 19.48
C TYR A 3 -15.20 -27.08 19.33
N THR A 4 -15.54 -25.96 18.70
CA THR A 4 -14.62 -24.83 18.55
C THR A 4 -14.51 -24.14 19.90
N THR A 5 -13.35 -24.22 20.54
CA THR A 5 -13.15 -23.59 21.85
C THR A 5 -13.14 -22.06 21.71
N GLU A 6 -13.54 -21.34 22.76
CA GLU A 6 -13.48 -19.88 22.80
C GLU A 6 -12.08 -19.35 22.41
N ALA A 7 -11.03 -19.95 22.95
CA ALA A 7 -9.64 -19.62 22.62
C ALA A 7 -9.32 -19.80 21.12
N HIS A 8 -9.96 -20.75 20.44
CA HIS A 8 -9.82 -20.93 18.99
C HIS A 8 -10.50 -19.78 18.24
N ILE A 9 -11.70 -19.38 18.65
CA ILE A 9 -12.44 -18.26 18.05
C ILE A 9 -11.63 -16.95 18.20
N ILE A 10 -11.07 -16.70 19.38
CA ILE A 10 -10.23 -15.52 19.66
C ILE A 10 -8.98 -15.52 18.75
N ALA A 11 -8.31 -16.67 18.60
CA ALA A 11 -7.15 -16.78 17.71
C ALA A 11 -7.52 -16.51 16.24
N LYS A 12 -8.69 -16.97 15.81
CA LYS A 12 -9.21 -16.73 14.45
C LYS A 12 -9.50 -15.26 14.23
N GLN A 13 -10.28 -14.63 15.11
CA GLN A 13 -10.60 -13.21 15.03
C GLN A 13 -9.35 -12.34 15.05
N TYR A 14 -8.36 -12.70 15.86
CA TYR A 14 -7.08 -12.00 15.88
C TYR A 14 -6.37 -12.07 14.52
N LEU A 15 -6.27 -13.27 13.91
CA LEU A 15 -5.60 -13.42 12.61
C LEU A 15 -6.33 -12.66 11.49
N GLU A 16 -7.66 -12.68 11.50
CA GLU A 16 -8.48 -11.93 10.55
C GLU A 16 -8.25 -10.42 10.67
N HIS A 17 -8.32 -9.89 11.89
CA HIS A 17 -8.02 -8.49 12.17
C HIS A 17 -6.57 -8.13 11.78
N TYR A 18 -5.62 -8.99 12.15
CA TYR A 18 -4.20 -8.76 11.86
C TYR A 18 -3.92 -8.72 10.35
N ALA A 19 -4.50 -9.65 9.59
CA ALA A 19 -4.37 -9.69 8.14
C ALA A 19 -5.00 -8.46 7.48
N LYS A 20 -6.18 -8.02 7.95
CA LYS A 20 -6.87 -6.84 7.42
C LYS A 20 -6.09 -5.54 7.63
N HIS A 21 -5.45 -5.39 8.79
CA HIS A 21 -4.81 -4.12 9.16
C HIS A 21 -3.33 -4.03 8.77
N PHE A 22 -2.64 -5.16 8.66
CA PHE A 22 -1.21 -5.18 8.34
C PHE A 22 -0.90 -5.85 7.01
N GLY A 23 -1.84 -6.59 6.41
CA GLY A 23 -1.62 -7.29 5.15
C GLY A 23 -1.78 -6.41 3.92
N ASP A 24 -1.16 -6.87 2.83
CA ASP A 24 -1.28 -6.32 1.47
C ASP A 24 -2.00 -7.31 0.57
N ASP A 25 -3.18 -6.94 0.10
CA ASP A 25 -3.89 -7.67 -0.97
C ASP A 25 -3.05 -7.63 -2.25
N GLN A 26 -2.77 -8.79 -2.81
CA GLN A 26 -2.00 -8.88 -4.05
C GLN A 26 -2.91 -8.70 -5.28
N PRO A 27 -2.47 -7.95 -6.30
CA PRO A 27 -3.28 -7.67 -7.48
C PRO A 27 -3.42 -8.87 -8.41
N ASP A 28 -2.44 -9.78 -8.42
CA ASP A 28 -2.33 -10.90 -9.35
C ASP A 28 -2.77 -12.25 -8.77
N VAL A 29 -2.89 -12.35 -7.45
CA VAL A 29 -3.25 -13.58 -6.76
C VAL A 29 -4.16 -13.29 -5.57
N PRO A 30 -5.10 -14.18 -5.20
CA PRO A 30 -5.98 -14.01 -4.04
C PRO A 30 -5.23 -14.32 -2.73
N GLU A 31 -4.12 -13.62 -2.49
CA GLU A 31 -3.27 -13.77 -1.32
C GLU A 31 -3.14 -12.43 -0.60
N ILE A 32 -3.03 -12.51 0.73
CA ILE A 32 -2.71 -11.37 1.59
C ILE A 32 -1.28 -11.55 2.08
N HIS A 33 -0.39 -10.64 1.74
CA HIS A 33 1.01 -10.71 2.13
C HIS A 33 1.25 -9.83 3.35
N LEU A 34 1.74 -10.42 4.43
CA LEU A 34 2.17 -9.67 5.60
C LEU A 34 3.56 -9.03 5.37
N PRO A 35 3.87 -7.91 6.04
CA PRO A 35 5.13 -7.20 5.96
C PRO A 35 6.34 -8.12 6.12
N SER A 36 7.39 -7.87 5.33
CA SER A 36 8.59 -8.73 5.30
C SER A 36 9.38 -8.75 6.61
N CYS A 37 9.17 -7.75 7.48
CA CYS A 37 9.76 -7.67 8.82
C CYS A 37 9.07 -8.58 9.85
N LEU A 38 7.96 -9.24 9.47
CA LEU A 38 7.24 -10.16 10.33
C LEU A 38 7.70 -11.61 10.13
N THR A 39 7.46 -12.40 11.17
CA THR A 39 7.54 -13.86 11.11
C THR A 39 6.32 -14.43 11.82
N LYS A 40 5.95 -15.68 11.51
CA LYS A 40 4.87 -16.36 12.26
C LYS A 40 5.15 -16.41 13.78
N LYS A 41 6.43 -16.41 14.17
CA LYS A 41 6.85 -16.32 15.59
C LYS A 41 6.51 -14.95 16.19
N LEU A 42 6.83 -13.86 15.48
CA LEU A 42 6.50 -12.51 15.93
C LEU A 42 4.99 -12.26 15.99
N VAL A 43 4.24 -12.70 14.99
CA VAL A 43 2.77 -12.57 14.98
C VAL A 43 2.14 -13.34 16.14
N PHE A 44 2.63 -14.55 16.45
CA PHE A 44 2.16 -15.30 17.63
C PHE A 44 2.52 -14.60 18.96
N LYS A 45 3.67 -13.92 19.03
CA LYS A 45 4.05 -13.13 20.20
C LYS A 45 3.11 -11.94 20.39
N ASP A 46 2.79 -11.24 19.31
CA ASP A 46 1.82 -10.14 19.31
C ASP A 46 0.42 -10.64 19.72
N TYR A 47 0.00 -11.81 19.22
CA TYR A 47 -1.24 -12.49 19.64
C TYR A 47 -1.24 -12.81 21.14
N SER A 48 -0.15 -13.38 21.65
CA SER A 48 -0.05 -13.75 23.06
C SER A 48 -0.16 -12.53 23.96
N LEU A 49 0.48 -11.42 23.58
CA LEU A 49 0.38 -10.15 24.29
C LEU A 49 -1.05 -9.56 24.23
N HIS A 50 -1.71 -9.63 23.08
CA HIS A 50 -3.11 -9.24 22.92
C HIS A 50 -4.02 -10.03 23.88
N CYS A 51 -3.83 -11.35 23.97
CA CYS A 51 -4.61 -12.17 24.89
C CYS A 51 -4.36 -11.81 26.35
N ILE A 52 -3.10 -11.58 26.76
CA ILE A 52 -2.78 -11.12 28.12
C ILE A 52 -3.45 -9.79 28.43
N THR A 53 -3.36 -8.83 27.51
CA THR A 53 -3.88 -7.46 27.69
C THR A 53 -5.40 -7.44 27.84
N ASN A 54 -6.10 -8.32 27.14
CA ASN A 54 -7.57 -8.40 27.16
C ASN A 54 -8.11 -9.53 28.06
N ASN A 55 -7.25 -10.12 28.91
CA ASN A 55 -7.61 -11.22 29.81
C ASN A 55 -8.23 -12.46 29.11
N TYR A 56 -7.75 -12.79 27.91
CA TYR A 56 -8.16 -13.96 27.14
C TYR A 56 -7.23 -15.16 27.35
N LYS A 57 -7.79 -16.37 27.28
CA LYS A 57 -7.00 -17.62 27.28
C LYS A 57 -6.36 -17.85 25.92
N ALA A 58 -5.04 -17.69 25.83
CA ALA A 58 -4.29 -17.93 24.61
C ALA A 58 -4.20 -19.43 24.23
N VAL A 59 -4.28 -19.73 22.94
CA VAL A 59 -3.96 -21.07 22.41
C VAL A 59 -2.44 -21.27 22.37
N LYS A 60 -1.99 -22.53 22.47
CA LYS A 60 -0.59 -22.90 22.27
C LYS A 60 -0.14 -22.54 20.84
N ARG A 61 1.15 -22.23 20.68
CA ARG A 61 1.75 -21.86 19.38
C ARG A 61 1.48 -22.87 18.27
N THR A 62 1.58 -24.17 18.56
CA THR A 62 1.30 -25.24 17.59
C THR A 62 -0.13 -25.16 17.07
N ARG A 63 -1.10 -24.95 17.96
CA ARG A 63 -2.50 -24.76 17.60
C ARG A 63 -2.73 -23.47 16.81
N PHE A 64 -2.12 -22.35 17.22
CA PHE A 64 -2.20 -21.09 16.47
C PHE A 64 -1.71 -21.25 15.02
N LEU A 65 -0.57 -21.91 14.81
CA LEU A 65 -0.04 -22.17 13.47
C LEU A 65 -0.93 -23.12 12.66
N GLN A 66 -1.60 -24.06 13.33
CA GLN A 66 -2.58 -24.94 12.69
C GLN A 66 -3.81 -24.14 12.23
N ILE A 67 -4.33 -23.23 13.07
CA ILE A 67 -5.45 -22.34 12.72
C ILE A 67 -5.06 -21.51 11.49
N TRP A 68 -3.89 -20.87 11.53
CA TRP A 68 -3.39 -20.09 10.40
C TRP A 68 -3.31 -20.96 9.13
N ARG A 69 -2.70 -22.14 9.18
CA ARG A 69 -2.54 -23.00 8.00
C ARG A 69 -3.88 -23.46 7.41
N MET A 70 -4.85 -23.81 8.26
CA MET A 70 -6.09 -24.44 7.83
C MET A 70 -7.16 -23.41 7.45
N GLU A 71 -7.24 -22.28 8.16
CA GLU A 71 -8.32 -21.29 8.00
C GLU A 71 -7.87 -20.01 7.29
N PHE A 72 -6.56 -19.72 7.28
CA PHE A 72 -5.99 -18.54 6.61
C PHE A 72 -4.87 -18.92 5.63
N PRO A 73 -5.08 -19.88 4.71
CA PRO A 73 -4.04 -20.32 3.77
C PRO A 73 -3.62 -19.21 2.79
N ASN A 74 -4.49 -18.23 2.56
CA ASN A 74 -4.26 -17.04 1.74
C ASN A 74 -3.35 -16.00 2.43
N VAL A 75 -3.25 -16.00 3.76
CA VAL A 75 -2.41 -15.05 4.51
C VAL A 75 -0.98 -15.58 4.62
N LYS A 76 -0.04 -14.91 3.94
CA LYS A 76 1.35 -15.39 3.79
C LYS A 76 2.36 -14.40 4.33
N VAL A 77 3.39 -14.92 4.99
CA VAL A 77 4.62 -14.19 5.28
C VAL A 77 5.65 -14.65 4.26
N ARG A 78 5.85 -13.88 3.18
CA ARG A 78 6.77 -14.25 2.11
C ARG A 78 8.20 -13.89 2.47
N LYS A 79 9.15 -14.77 2.12
CA LYS A 79 10.59 -14.48 2.29
C LYS A 79 11.07 -13.42 1.29
N HIS A 80 10.50 -13.43 0.09
CA HIS A 80 10.78 -12.48 -1.00
C HIS A 80 9.44 -11.91 -1.48
N GLN A 81 9.36 -10.59 -1.59
CA GLN A 81 8.19 -9.92 -2.15
C GLN A 81 8.43 -9.66 -3.65
N LYS A 82 7.35 -9.68 -4.45
CA LYS A 82 7.42 -9.35 -5.89
C LYS A 82 7.56 -7.85 -6.11
N MET A 83 6.94 -7.05 -5.24
CA MET A 83 6.99 -5.60 -5.25
C MET A 83 8.20 -5.08 -4.46
N THR A 84 8.54 -3.80 -4.67
CA THR A 84 9.62 -3.11 -3.96
C THR A 84 9.41 -3.23 -2.46
N GLN A 85 10.40 -3.81 -1.77
CA GLN A 85 10.33 -4.01 -0.34
C GLN A 85 10.60 -2.69 0.39
N CYS A 86 9.82 -2.41 1.45
CA CYS A 86 10.10 -1.30 2.37
C CYS A 86 11.50 -1.43 2.99
N THR A 87 12.31 -0.37 2.86
CA THR A 87 13.70 -0.32 3.36
C THR A 87 13.79 -0.57 4.86
N GLU A 88 12.97 0.12 5.67
CA GLU A 88 12.94 -0.10 7.11
C GLU A 88 12.58 -1.54 7.48
N CYS A 89 11.60 -2.14 6.80
CA CYS A 89 11.25 -3.54 6.99
C CYS A 89 12.41 -4.49 6.67
N ALA A 90 13.21 -4.18 5.64
CA ALA A 90 14.42 -4.93 5.33
C ALA A 90 15.45 -4.83 6.47
N VAL A 91 15.71 -3.62 6.95
CA VAL A 91 16.63 -3.37 8.08
C VAL A 91 16.18 -4.11 9.34
N PHE A 92 14.90 -4.07 9.68
CA PHE A 92 14.37 -4.83 10.83
C PHE A 92 14.58 -6.32 10.64
N LYS A 93 14.26 -6.86 9.46
CA LYS A 93 14.42 -8.28 9.15
C LYS A 93 15.87 -8.73 9.33
N GLU A 94 16.83 -7.98 8.81
CA GLU A 94 18.26 -8.27 8.96
C GLU A 94 18.71 -8.16 10.42
N ALA A 95 18.26 -7.14 11.14
CA ALA A 95 18.61 -6.97 12.55
C ALA A 95 18.08 -8.12 13.42
N PHE A 96 16.87 -8.63 13.16
CA PHE A 96 16.32 -9.80 13.88
C PHE A 96 17.03 -11.12 13.56
N LEU A 97 17.84 -11.20 12.49
CA LEU A 97 18.67 -12.38 12.21
C LEU A 97 19.96 -12.39 13.05
N LYS A 98 20.38 -11.23 13.58
CA LYS A 98 21.57 -11.12 14.42
C LYS A 98 21.29 -11.63 15.83
N LYS A 99 22.34 -12.07 16.53
CA LYS A 99 22.25 -12.45 17.96
C LYS A 99 22.17 -11.17 18.80
N LEU A 100 20.95 -10.73 19.08
CA LEU A 100 20.67 -9.54 19.88
C LEU A 100 20.58 -9.90 21.37
N SER A 101 21.00 -8.98 22.23
CA SER A 101 20.66 -9.02 23.66
C SER A 101 19.15 -8.82 23.87
N GLN A 102 18.66 -9.15 25.07
CA GLN A 102 17.23 -9.00 25.38
C GLN A 102 16.76 -7.54 25.31
N ASP A 103 17.61 -6.58 25.69
CA ASP A 103 17.29 -5.16 25.64
C ASP A 103 17.24 -4.63 24.20
N GLU A 104 18.26 -4.97 23.39
CA GLU A 104 18.29 -4.61 21.97
C GLU A 104 17.10 -5.17 21.21
N PHE A 105 16.73 -6.43 21.49
CA PHE A 105 15.55 -7.06 20.89
C PHE A 105 14.28 -6.27 21.21
N LYS A 106 14.08 -5.87 22.47
CA LYS A 106 12.91 -5.09 22.89
C LYS A 106 12.87 -3.72 22.20
N LYS A 107 14.00 -3.01 22.15
CA LYS A 107 14.09 -1.71 21.45
C LYS A 107 13.74 -1.84 19.96
N LEU A 108 14.26 -2.86 19.30
CA LEU A 108 13.97 -3.12 17.89
C LEU A 108 12.49 -3.48 17.66
N GLU A 109 11.90 -4.26 18.56
CA GLU A 109 10.49 -4.63 18.51
C GLU A 109 9.56 -3.42 18.66
N VAL A 110 9.88 -2.49 19.58
CA VAL A 110 9.14 -1.23 19.73
C VAL A 110 9.20 -0.41 18.44
N ARG A 111 10.38 -0.23 17.86
CA ARG A 111 10.56 0.50 16.59
C ARG A 111 9.78 -0.15 15.43
N ARG A 112 9.86 -1.48 15.29
CA ARG A 112 9.10 -2.22 14.28
C ARG A 112 7.59 -2.02 14.45
N LYS A 113 7.08 -2.10 15.69
CA LYS A 113 5.65 -1.89 15.98
C LYS A 113 5.20 -0.48 15.65
N ALA A 114 5.99 0.52 16.00
CA ALA A 114 5.72 1.92 15.65
C ALA A 114 5.66 2.09 14.13
N HIS A 115 6.64 1.56 13.39
CA HIS A 115 6.68 1.57 11.93
C HIS A 115 5.42 0.94 11.30
N LEU A 116 5.04 -0.27 11.72
CA LEU A 116 3.81 -0.92 11.21
C LEU A 116 2.54 -0.17 11.58
N THR A 117 2.51 0.46 12.75
CA THR A 117 1.37 1.28 13.19
C THR A 117 1.22 2.52 12.31
N LEU A 118 2.32 3.19 11.97
CA LEU A 118 2.31 4.33 11.05
C LEU A 118 1.80 3.93 9.66
N GLN A 119 2.28 2.80 9.12
CA GLN A 119 1.80 2.28 7.84
C GLN A 119 0.30 1.96 7.88
N ARG A 120 -0.17 1.30 8.95
CA ARG A 120 -1.59 1.01 9.18
C ARG A 120 -2.43 2.28 9.20
N ILE A 121 -2.04 3.29 9.99
CA ILE A 121 -2.77 4.56 10.12
C ILE A 121 -2.88 5.26 8.76
N ALA A 122 -1.79 5.30 8.00
CA ALA A 122 -1.80 5.91 6.66
C ALA A 122 -2.79 5.21 5.72
N ARG A 123 -2.80 3.87 5.72
CA ARG A 123 -3.74 3.06 4.91
C ARG A 123 -5.18 3.25 5.34
N GLU A 124 -5.46 3.22 6.64
CA GLU A 124 -6.80 3.44 7.18
C GLU A 124 -7.34 4.84 6.81
N LYS A 125 -6.47 5.86 6.87
CA LYS A 125 -6.83 7.22 6.45
C LYS A 125 -7.18 7.28 4.97
N TYR A 126 -6.42 6.61 4.12
CA TYR A 126 -6.74 6.48 2.70
C TYR A 126 -8.09 5.78 2.48
N TYR A 127 -8.32 4.61 3.07
CA TYR A 127 -9.58 3.88 2.90
C TYR A 127 -10.79 4.66 3.41
N LYS A 128 -10.62 5.43 4.50
CA LYS A 128 -11.64 6.37 4.98
C LYS A 128 -12.00 7.41 3.93
N HIS A 129 -11.00 8.05 3.29
CA HIS A 129 -11.24 9.08 2.27
C HIS A 129 -11.84 8.49 0.99
N ARG A 130 -11.38 7.31 0.57
CA ARG A 130 -11.99 6.55 -0.52
C ARG A 130 -13.48 6.30 -0.26
N THR A 131 -13.81 5.77 0.92
CA THR A 131 -15.19 5.46 1.31
C THR A 131 -16.06 6.72 1.33
N LYS A 132 -15.57 7.82 1.94
CA LYS A 132 -16.25 9.12 1.91
C LYS A 132 -16.58 9.60 0.51
N SER A 133 -15.62 9.51 -0.41
CA SER A 133 -15.79 9.95 -1.81
C SER A 133 -16.77 9.07 -2.57
N GLN A 134 -16.81 7.77 -2.29
CA GLN A 134 -17.76 6.84 -2.92
C GLN A 134 -19.19 7.03 -2.39
N GLU A 135 -19.34 7.22 -1.08
CA GLU A 135 -20.66 7.38 -0.44
C GLU A 135 -21.25 8.78 -0.67
N ASN A 136 -20.40 9.81 -0.73
CA ASN A 136 -20.82 11.21 -0.87
C ASN A 136 -20.01 11.91 -1.97
N PRO A 137 -20.16 11.50 -3.25
CA PRO A 137 -19.36 12.01 -4.36
C PRO A 137 -19.56 13.51 -4.62
N GLN A 138 -20.70 14.07 -4.21
CA GLN A 138 -20.99 15.51 -4.27
C GLN A 138 -20.18 16.34 -3.29
N GLN A 139 -19.74 15.74 -2.18
CA GLN A 139 -19.04 16.44 -1.09
C GLN A 139 -17.53 16.17 -1.12
N TYR A 140 -17.13 14.96 -1.50
CA TYR A 140 -15.74 14.51 -1.39
C TYR A 140 -15.25 13.91 -2.70
N LEU A 141 -14.08 14.37 -3.14
CA LEU A 141 -13.30 13.79 -4.22
C LEU A 141 -12.03 13.16 -3.64
N SER A 142 -11.80 11.87 -3.87
CA SER A 142 -10.55 11.19 -3.50
C SER A 142 -9.83 10.71 -4.75
N LEU A 143 -8.61 11.22 -4.97
CA LEU A 143 -7.74 10.89 -6.10
C LEU A 143 -6.45 10.22 -5.63
N ILE A 144 -5.98 9.23 -6.37
CA ILE A 144 -4.59 8.73 -6.29
C ILE A 144 -3.92 9.02 -7.63
N ILE A 145 -2.73 9.62 -7.61
CA ILE A 145 -1.89 9.80 -8.80
C ILE A 145 -0.53 9.12 -8.63
N ASP A 146 -0.16 8.32 -9.62
CA ASP A 146 1.10 7.57 -9.64
C ASP A 146 1.76 7.64 -11.03
N ASN A 147 3.09 7.81 -11.05
CA ASN A 147 3.88 7.84 -12.29
C ASN A 147 4.66 6.53 -12.35
N MET A 148 4.39 5.74 -13.38
CA MET A 148 5.03 4.46 -13.54
C MET A 148 6.52 4.61 -13.87
N ASP A 149 7.34 3.73 -13.30
CA ASP A 149 8.76 3.66 -13.61
C ASP A 149 8.99 3.38 -15.12
N GLN A 150 9.73 4.29 -15.75
CA GLN A 150 10.00 4.37 -17.18
C GLN A 150 10.69 3.11 -17.72
N SER A 151 11.54 2.50 -16.89
CA SER A 151 12.28 1.29 -17.27
C SER A 151 11.37 0.14 -17.71
N LYS A 152 10.10 0.17 -17.27
CA LYS A 152 9.09 -0.86 -17.52
C LYS A 152 8.21 -0.57 -18.74
N THR A 153 8.23 0.66 -19.26
CA THR A 153 7.35 1.13 -20.33
C THR A 153 8.07 1.53 -21.61
N ASN A 154 9.40 1.61 -21.58
CA ASN A 154 10.21 1.90 -22.76
C ASN A 154 9.92 0.94 -23.93
N LEU A 155 9.86 1.52 -25.13
CA LEU A 155 9.56 0.81 -26.38
C LEU A 155 10.81 0.71 -27.29
N PRO A 156 10.95 -0.36 -28.08
CA PRO A 156 10.13 -1.58 -28.08
C PRO A 156 10.36 -2.44 -26.82
N ARG A 157 9.32 -3.15 -26.37
CA ARG A 157 9.40 -4.09 -25.25
C ARG A 157 9.74 -5.48 -25.78
N PHE A 158 10.90 -5.99 -25.39
CA PHE A 158 11.32 -7.35 -25.73
C PHE A 158 10.92 -8.34 -24.63
N PRO A 159 10.42 -9.55 -24.97
CA PRO A 159 10.11 -10.58 -23.99
C PRO A 159 11.37 -11.13 -23.30
N PHE A 160 12.52 -11.06 -23.98
CA PHE A 160 13.84 -11.38 -23.45
C PHE A 160 14.77 -10.21 -23.74
N VAL A 161 15.47 -9.73 -22.72
CA VAL A 161 16.44 -8.63 -22.85
C VAL A 161 17.84 -9.23 -22.73
N LEU A 162 18.58 -9.25 -23.83
CA LEU A 162 19.99 -9.60 -23.83
C LEU A 162 20.80 -8.40 -23.33
N LYS A 163 22.02 -8.66 -22.81
CA LYS A 163 22.92 -7.59 -22.37
C LYS A 163 23.24 -6.59 -23.49
N ALA A 164 23.26 -7.06 -24.74
CA ALA A 164 23.44 -6.23 -25.94
C ALA A 164 22.25 -5.28 -26.19
N ASP A 165 21.05 -5.59 -25.69
CA ASP A 165 19.84 -4.78 -25.92
C ASP A 165 19.79 -3.55 -25.00
N ASN A 166 20.67 -3.48 -24.00
CA ASN A 166 20.76 -2.31 -23.12
C ASN A 166 21.36 -1.09 -23.84
N SER A 167 22.15 -1.27 -24.89
CA SER A 167 22.70 -0.17 -25.70
C SER A 167 21.78 0.28 -26.83
N LEU A 168 20.64 -0.39 -27.05
CA LEU A 168 19.67 0.03 -28.06
C LEU A 168 18.98 1.32 -27.63
N THR A 169 18.84 2.25 -28.58
CA THR A 169 18.00 3.42 -28.40
C THR A 169 16.56 2.96 -28.20
N LYS A 170 15.99 3.30 -27.04
CA LYS A 170 14.59 3.00 -26.71
C LYS A 170 13.80 4.30 -26.71
N LEU A 171 12.59 4.26 -27.23
CA LEU A 171 11.64 5.33 -27.03
C LEU A 171 11.17 5.30 -25.58
N HIS A 172 11.45 6.37 -24.85
CA HIS A 172 10.90 6.54 -23.52
C HIS A 172 9.42 6.85 -23.63
N HIS A 173 8.63 5.90 -23.15
CA HIS A 173 7.18 5.99 -23.11
C HIS A 173 6.77 5.96 -21.65
N HIS A 174 6.01 6.94 -21.23
CA HIS A 174 5.64 7.16 -19.83
C HIS A 174 4.17 6.82 -19.64
N VAL A 175 3.83 6.36 -18.44
CA VAL A 175 2.44 6.11 -18.03
C VAL A 175 2.19 6.77 -16.70
N THR A 176 1.18 7.64 -16.64
CA THR A 176 0.68 8.25 -15.42
C THR A 176 -0.73 7.74 -15.15
N GLY A 177 -0.93 7.11 -14.00
CA GLY A 177 -2.23 6.59 -13.58
C GLY A 177 -2.92 7.56 -12.62
N VAL A 178 -4.22 7.78 -12.80
CA VAL A 178 -5.05 8.45 -11.81
C VAL A 178 -6.26 7.58 -11.46
N LEU A 179 -6.45 7.27 -10.18
CA LEU A 179 -7.67 6.62 -9.69
C LEU A 179 -8.59 7.67 -9.08
N CYS A 180 -9.80 7.79 -9.63
CA CYS A 180 -10.85 8.66 -9.13
C CYS A 180 -11.92 7.82 -8.42
N HIS A 181 -11.96 7.90 -7.08
CA HIS A 181 -12.88 7.07 -6.31
C HIS A 181 -14.33 7.55 -6.38
N GLY A 182 -14.56 8.87 -6.46
CA GLY A 182 -15.92 9.44 -6.53
C GLY A 182 -16.67 9.04 -7.79
N LEU A 183 -15.97 8.97 -8.93
CA LEU A 183 -16.54 8.48 -10.20
C LEU A 183 -16.32 6.97 -10.42
N GLN A 184 -15.60 6.29 -9.53
CA GLN A 184 -15.16 4.90 -9.71
C GLN A 184 -14.45 4.67 -11.06
N LYS A 185 -13.65 5.64 -11.48
CA LYS A 185 -12.98 5.65 -12.79
C LYS A 185 -11.46 5.63 -12.64
N ALA A 186 -10.80 4.88 -13.52
CA ALA A 186 -9.34 4.86 -13.64
C ALA A 186 -8.93 5.54 -14.95
N TYR A 187 -7.94 6.41 -14.87
CA TYR A 187 -7.35 7.12 -16.01
C TYR A 187 -5.92 6.65 -16.19
N ALA A 188 -5.53 6.42 -17.44
CA ALA A 188 -4.17 6.11 -17.83
C ALA A 188 -3.74 7.10 -18.92
N PHE A 189 -2.79 7.96 -18.58
CA PHE A 189 -2.21 8.94 -19.48
C PHE A 189 -0.89 8.43 -20.01
N THR A 190 -0.69 8.51 -21.32
CA THR A 190 0.55 8.09 -21.98
C THR A 190 1.22 9.28 -22.64
N TRP A 191 2.54 9.40 -22.49
CA TRP A 191 3.31 10.52 -23.04
C TRP A 191 4.76 10.11 -23.30
N THR A 192 5.52 10.94 -24.03
CA THR A 192 6.93 10.70 -24.39
C THR A 192 7.80 11.88 -23.95
N ASP A 193 9.13 11.75 -24.08
CA ASP A 193 10.12 12.78 -23.72
C ASP A 193 10.00 14.10 -24.51
N GLN A 194 9.01 14.24 -25.40
CA GLN A 194 8.66 15.53 -26.00
C GLN A 194 8.32 16.59 -24.94
N PHE A 195 7.79 16.15 -23.79
CA PHE A 195 7.50 17.02 -22.66
C PHE A 195 8.54 16.80 -21.57
N ALA A 196 8.99 17.89 -20.94
CA ALA A 196 9.88 17.78 -19.80
C ALA A 196 9.20 16.97 -18.70
N SER A 197 9.88 15.90 -18.24
CA SER A 197 9.53 15.14 -17.04
C SER A 197 9.60 16.06 -15.82
N ASN A 198 8.50 16.72 -15.50
CA ASN A 198 8.34 17.58 -14.32
C ASN A 198 6.86 17.60 -13.89
N CYS A 199 6.52 18.45 -12.92
CA CYS A 199 5.16 18.64 -12.43
C CYS A 199 4.10 18.95 -13.49
N ASN A 200 4.45 19.42 -14.70
CA ASN A 200 3.47 19.79 -15.73
C ASN A 200 2.59 18.62 -16.14
N VAL A 201 3.17 17.43 -16.26
CA VAL A 201 2.41 16.21 -16.58
C VAL A 201 1.41 15.90 -15.47
N THR A 202 1.86 15.92 -14.21
CA THR A 202 1.02 15.71 -13.04
C THR A 202 -0.14 16.71 -13.01
N LEU A 203 0.16 18.00 -13.22
CA LEU A 203 -0.85 19.06 -13.25
C LEU A 203 -1.85 18.88 -14.39
N ASN A 204 -1.37 18.55 -15.60
CA ASN A 204 -2.25 18.31 -16.73
C ASN A 204 -3.16 17.09 -16.52
N CYS A 205 -2.63 16.01 -15.94
CA CYS A 205 -3.43 14.84 -15.55
C CYS A 205 -4.50 15.23 -14.52
N LEU A 206 -4.13 16.00 -13.48
CA LEU A 206 -5.07 16.48 -12.47
C LEU A 206 -6.15 17.37 -13.08
N MET A 207 -5.78 18.36 -13.90
CA MET A 207 -6.73 19.24 -14.57
C MET A 207 -7.72 18.47 -15.45
N THR A 208 -7.23 17.49 -16.22
CA THR A 208 -8.08 16.66 -17.08
C THR A 208 -9.08 15.84 -16.26
N VAL A 209 -8.64 15.26 -15.13
CA VAL A 209 -9.51 14.49 -14.24
C VAL A 209 -10.52 15.39 -13.54
N LEU A 210 -10.10 16.58 -13.09
CA LEU A 210 -11.00 17.54 -12.45
C LEU A 210 -12.07 18.06 -13.42
N ASP A 211 -11.71 18.36 -14.66
CA ASP A 211 -12.66 18.76 -15.70
C ASP A 211 -13.69 17.66 -15.99
N ASP A 212 -13.25 16.40 -16.10
CA ASP A 212 -14.16 15.25 -16.25
C ASP A 212 -15.08 15.10 -15.02
N VAL A 213 -14.56 15.26 -13.80
CA VAL A 213 -15.37 15.26 -12.58
C VAL A 213 -16.41 16.37 -12.60
N ALA A 214 -16.03 17.60 -12.95
CA ALA A 214 -16.97 18.72 -13.03
C ALA A 214 -18.07 18.45 -14.06
N LYS A 215 -17.72 17.93 -15.24
CA LYS A 215 -18.68 17.57 -16.30
C LYS A 215 -19.68 16.51 -15.85
N ASN A 216 -19.22 15.50 -15.11
CA ASN A 216 -20.09 14.46 -14.54
C ASN A 216 -20.92 14.96 -13.35
N ASN A 217 -20.62 16.14 -12.84
CA ASN A 217 -21.20 16.68 -11.62
C ASN A 217 -21.91 18.02 -11.84
N GLY A 218 -22.60 18.15 -12.98
CA GLY A 218 -23.40 19.33 -13.31
C GLY A 218 -22.60 20.62 -13.48
N GLY A 219 -21.31 20.52 -13.80
CA GLY A 219 -20.39 21.64 -13.97
C GLY A 219 -19.69 22.09 -12.68
N SER A 220 -19.78 21.33 -11.59
CA SER A 220 -19.22 21.72 -10.28
C SER A 220 -18.27 20.67 -9.71
N LEU A 221 -17.20 21.10 -9.05
CA LEU A 221 -16.31 20.19 -8.32
C LEU A 221 -16.82 19.95 -6.89
N PRO A 222 -16.62 18.76 -6.32
CA PRO A 222 -16.85 18.54 -4.90
C PRO A 222 -15.98 19.47 -4.05
N PRO A 223 -16.51 20.04 -2.95
CA PRO A 223 -15.83 21.07 -2.16
C PRO A 223 -14.61 20.57 -1.38
N THR A 224 -14.36 19.26 -1.33
CA THR A 224 -13.22 18.70 -0.61
C THR A 224 -12.47 17.69 -1.47
N LEU A 225 -11.21 18.00 -1.77
CA LEU A 225 -10.28 17.12 -2.48
C LEU A 225 -9.30 16.43 -1.51
N TYR A 226 -9.26 15.10 -1.56
CA TYR A 226 -8.23 14.27 -0.96
C TYR A 226 -7.31 13.74 -2.06
N LEU A 227 -6.10 14.29 -2.17
CA LEU A 227 -5.10 13.86 -3.14
C LEU A 227 -4.01 13.00 -2.47
N GLN A 228 -3.86 11.77 -2.95
CA GLN A 228 -2.75 10.89 -2.61
C GLN A 228 -1.75 10.87 -3.77
N ALA A 229 -0.48 11.16 -3.48
CA ALA A 229 0.57 11.23 -4.48
C ALA A 229 1.86 10.59 -3.95
N ASP A 230 2.36 9.55 -4.63
CA ASP A 230 3.50 8.73 -4.15
C ASP A 230 4.86 9.06 -4.83
N ASN A 231 4.94 10.11 -5.66
CA ASN A 231 6.16 10.41 -6.40
C ASN A 231 7.09 11.41 -5.72
N ALA A 232 8.28 11.52 -6.31
CA ALA A 232 9.40 12.36 -5.90
C ALA A 232 9.04 13.87 -5.86
N ALA A 233 9.87 14.64 -5.15
CA ALA A 233 9.75 16.10 -5.07
C ALA A 233 9.67 16.78 -6.43
N LYS A 234 10.39 16.24 -7.43
CA LYS A 234 10.39 16.73 -8.81
C LYS A 234 9.00 16.75 -9.46
N ASP A 235 8.16 15.77 -9.15
CA ASP A 235 6.89 15.57 -9.85
C ASP A 235 5.71 16.08 -9.04
N ASN A 236 5.53 15.56 -7.82
CA ASN A 236 4.29 15.75 -7.06
C ASN A 236 4.48 16.58 -5.78
N LYS A 237 5.65 16.53 -5.14
CA LYS A 237 5.92 17.22 -3.85
C LYS A 237 6.75 18.48 -4.08
N ASN A 238 6.25 19.38 -4.92
CA ASN A 238 6.87 20.69 -5.21
C ASN A 238 5.88 21.84 -5.02
N ASN A 239 6.45 23.05 -5.02
CA ASN A 239 5.73 24.32 -4.89
C ASN A 239 4.69 24.53 -5.99
N TYR A 240 4.93 24.10 -7.23
CA TYR A 240 3.97 24.30 -8.33
C TYR A 240 2.69 23.51 -8.13
N VAL A 241 2.81 22.23 -7.74
CA VAL A 241 1.64 21.40 -7.41
C VAL A 241 0.89 21.97 -6.20
N LEU A 242 1.60 22.38 -5.15
CA LEU A 242 0.97 22.99 -3.98
C LEU A 242 0.27 24.31 -4.30
N MET A 243 0.88 25.16 -5.13
CA MET A 243 0.29 26.43 -5.55
C MET A 243 -0.96 26.22 -6.41
N PHE A 244 -0.90 25.26 -7.34
CA PHE A 244 -2.08 24.86 -8.11
C PHE A 244 -3.21 24.38 -7.20
N LEU A 245 -2.92 23.51 -6.22
CA LEU A 245 -3.92 23.04 -5.27
C LEU A 245 -4.49 24.17 -4.41
N ALA A 246 -3.67 25.16 -4.04
CA ALA A 246 -4.12 26.35 -3.32
C ALA A 246 -5.05 27.24 -4.18
N MET A 247 -4.87 27.27 -5.51
CA MET A 247 -5.77 27.99 -6.42
C MET A 247 -7.14 27.32 -6.60
N LEU A 248 -7.30 26.06 -6.18
CA LEU A 248 -8.59 25.36 -6.24
C LEU A 248 -9.50 25.66 -5.03
N VAL A 249 -9.01 26.40 -4.03
CA VAL A 249 -9.71 26.75 -2.77
C VAL A 249 -10.15 28.20 -2.81
#